data_AF-A0A936VGF5-F1
#
_entry.id   AF-A0A936VGF5-F1
#
_cell.length_a   1.000
_cell.length_b   1.000
_cell.length_c   1.000
_cell.angle_alpha   90.00
_cell.angle_beta   90.00
_cell.angle_gamma   90.00
#
_symmetry.space_group_name_H-M   'P 1'
#
loop_
_entity.id
_entity.type
_entity.pdbx_description
1 polymer ?
#
loop_
_entity_poly.entity_id
_entity_poly.type
_entity_poly.pdbx_seq_one_letter_code
_entity_poly.pdbx_strand_id
1 'polypeptide(L)'
;MRSIRTQTAVVRSTINAPLPILRYDPRKEDFERWFGPTEAKIMEILWGNQPMVRMTVRSIQRCLDREYSHAVAYTTVMSTMTRLWEKGVLGRIWQDGAYAYAPRESAQEFEDRQIAAIRESLS
;
A
#
# COMPACT_ATOMS: atom_id res chain seq x y z
N MET A 1 0.91 44.44 -7.03
CA MET A 1 0.34 43.92 -5.76
C MET A 1 0.66 42.45 -5.63
N ARG A 2 1.74 42.11 -4.92
CA ARG A 2 2.08 40.73 -4.53
C ARG A 2 1.48 40.47 -3.15
N SER A 3 0.83 39.33 -2.97
CA SER A 3 0.89 38.48 -1.78
C SER A 3 -0.40 37.65 -1.70
N ILE A 4 -0.40 36.48 -2.34
CA ILE A 4 -1.23 35.37 -1.88
C ILE A 4 -0.27 34.49 -1.09
N ARG A 5 -0.45 34.51 0.22
CA ARG A 5 0.24 33.63 1.16
C ARG A 5 0.00 32.20 0.70
N THR A 6 1.03 31.54 0.17
CA THR A 6 1.05 30.08 0.06
C THR A 6 0.97 29.56 1.48
N GLN A 7 -0.22 29.14 1.88
CA GLN A 7 -0.45 28.52 3.17
C GLN A 7 0.25 27.16 3.09
N THR A 8 1.46 27.10 3.66
CA THR A 8 2.22 25.88 3.90
C THR A 8 1.34 24.96 4.74
N ALA A 9 0.59 24.08 4.08
CA ALA A 9 -0.12 23.01 4.75
C ALA A 9 0.93 22.15 5.44
N VAL A 10 0.83 22.11 6.76
CA VAL A 10 1.68 21.30 7.64
C VAL A 10 1.66 19.87 7.13
N VAL A 11 2.76 19.43 6.50
CA VAL A 11 2.97 18.05 6.08
C VAL A 11 2.95 17.21 7.36
N ARG A 12 1.81 16.59 7.66
CA ARG A 12 1.74 15.58 8.72
C ARG A 12 2.42 14.32 8.22
N SER A 13 3.75 14.35 8.24
CA SER A 13 4.60 13.18 8.17
C SER A 13 4.22 12.28 9.35
N THR A 14 3.64 11.12 9.07
CA THR A 14 3.35 10.10 10.08
C THR A 14 4.33 8.95 9.84
N ILE A 15 5.42 8.99 10.60
CA ILE A 15 6.59 8.09 10.58
C ILE A 15 6.20 6.63 10.29
N ASN A 16 6.94 5.97 9.39
CA ASN A 16 6.72 4.57 9.04
C ASN A 16 8.04 3.85 8.72
N ALA A 17 8.48 2.99 9.63
CA ALA A 17 9.51 1.99 9.41
C ALA A 17 9.13 0.78 10.27
N PRO A 18 8.57 -0.28 9.67
CA PRO A 18 9.44 -1.44 9.45
C PRO A 18 9.04 -2.29 8.24
N LEU A 19 10.03 -2.91 7.61
CA LEU A 19 9.84 -4.08 6.76
C LEU A 19 10.93 -5.10 7.09
N PRO A 20 10.57 -6.25 7.67
CA PRO A 20 10.98 -7.50 7.05
C PRO A 20 9.74 -8.40 6.92
N ILE A 21 9.21 -8.59 5.70
CA ILE A 21 8.02 -9.42 5.50
C ILE A 21 8.45 -10.89 5.38
N LEU A 22 8.26 -11.63 6.47
CA LEU A 22 8.47 -13.06 6.53
C LEU A 22 7.13 -13.79 6.68
N ARG A 23 6.25 -13.59 5.70
CA ARG A 23 5.30 -14.62 5.29
C ARG A 23 5.61 -14.91 3.84
N TYR A 24 6.19 -16.07 3.60
CA TYR A 24 6.38 -16.61 2.26
C TYR A 24 5.71 -17.98 2.23
N ASP A 25 4.65 -18.13 1.44
CA ASP A 25 4.06 -19.43 1.15
C ASP A 25 4.39 -19.82 -0.30
N PRO A 26 5.34 -20.73 -0.54
CA PRO A 26 5.73 -21.12 -1.90
C PRO A 26 4.62 -21.84 -2.67
N ARG A 27 3.52 -22.24 -2.00
CA ARG A 27 2.37 -22.91 -2.62
C ARG A 27 1.32 -21.94 -3.13
N LYS A 28 1.37 -20.67 -2.73
CA LYS A 28 0.49 -19.61 -3.22
C LYS A 28 1.01 -19.04 -4.52
N GLU A 29 0.18 -18.36 -5.28
CA GLU A 29 0.58 -17.69 -6.52
C GLU A 29 0.64 -16.18 -6.31
N ASP A 30 1.32 -15.49 -7.24
CA ASP A 30 1.43 -14.02 -7.28
C ASP A 30 1.78 -13.39 -5.91
N PHE A 31 1.10 -12.30 -5.57
CA PHE A 31 1.34 -11.56 -4.35
C PHE A 31 0.72 -12.22 -3.10
N GLU A 32 -0.14 -13.24 -3.24
CA GLU A 32 -0.59 -14.06 -2.10
C GLU A 32 0.55 -14.88 -1.47
N ARG A 33 1.69 -15.03 -2.15
CA ARG A 33 2.91 -15.58 -1.55
C ARG A 33 3.38 -14.74 -0.37
N TRP A 34 3.21 -13.42 -0.46
CA TRP A 34 3.74 -12.42 0.47
C TRP A 34 2.67 -11.82 1.40
N PHE A 35 1.42 -11.80 0.94
CA PHE A 35 0.32 -11.09 1.57
C PHE A 35 -0.88 -12.01 1.85
N GLY A 36 -1.80 -11.55 2.71
CA GLY A 36 -3.14 -12.15 2.76
C GLY A 36 -3.97 -11.83 1.50
N PRO A 37 -5.08 -12.56 1.24
CA PRO A 37 -5.84 -12.41 -0.01
C PRO A 37 -6.32 -10.97 -0.32
N THR A 38 -6.84 -10.26 0.68
CA THR A 38 -7.29 -8.86 0.49
C THR A 38 -6.12 -7.90 0.35
N GLU A 39 -5.01 -8.16 1.03
CA GLU A 39 -3.79 -7.35 0.92
C GLU A 39 -3.17 -7.48 -0.47
N ALA A 40 -3.07 -8.71 -0.99
CA ALA A 40 -2.57 -8.99 -2.34
C ALA A 40 -3.35 -8.22 -3.40
N LYS A 41 -4.69 -8.33 -3.40
CA LYS A 41 -5.56 -7.60 -4.34
C LYS A 41 -5.39 -6.07 -4.27
N ILE A 42 -5.23 -5.52 -3.06
CA ILE A 42 -5.00 -4.07 -2.90
C ILE A 42 -3.64 -3.68 -3.47
N MET A 43 -2.60 -4.49 -3.25
CA MET A 43 -1.27 -4.23 -3.78
C MET A 43 -1.23 -4.39 -5.31
N GLU A 44 -1.94 -5.37 -5.87
CA GLU A 44 -2.13 -5.54 -7.31
C GLU A 44 -2.78 -4.30 -7.95
N ILE A 45 -3.85 -3.77 -7.34
CA ILE A 45 -4.45 -2.51 -7.80
C ILE A 45 -3.43 -1.36 -7.74
N LEU A 46 -2.73 -1.21 -6.62
CA LEU A 46 -1.81 -0.08 -6.41
C LEU A 46 -0.56 -0.13 -7.32
N TRP A 47 -0.04 -1.33 -7.61
CA TRP A 47 1.09 -1.52 -8.53
C TRP A 47 0.68 -1.58 -9.99
N GLY A 48 -0.55 -2.00 -10.31
CA GLY A 48 -1.09 -2.02 -11.66
C GLY A 48 -1.53 -0.65 -12.18
N ASN A 49 -1.83 0.29 -11.28
CA ASN A 49 -1.98 1.70 -11.63
C ASN A 49 -0.60 2.34 -11.87
N GLN A 50 -0.56 3.54 -12.50
CA GLN A 50 0.70 4.25 -12.72
C GLN A 50 1.53 4.28 -11.42
N PRO A 51 2.79 3.80 -11.44
CA PRO A 51 3.59 3.63 -10.24
C PRO A 51 3.60 4.92 -9.41
N MET A 52 3.32 4.78 -8.12
CA MET A 52 3.31 5.86 -7.12
C MET A 52 2.12 6.84 -7.17
N VAL A 53 1.09 6.59 -7.98
CA VAL A 53 -0.17 7.35 -7.86
C VAL A 53 -0.82 7.06 -6.51
N ARG A 54 -1.25 8.14 -5.84
CA ARG A 54 -1.91 8.04 -4.54
C ARG A 54 -3.38 7.73 -4.70
N MET A 55 -3.88 6.74 -3.96
CA MET A 55 -5.28 6.34 -3.96
C MET A 55 -5.89 6.42 -2.57
N THR A 56 -7.13 6.91 -2.49
CA THR A 56 -7.89 6.92 -1.23
C THR A 56 -8.52 5.55 -0.97
N VAL A 57 -8.94 5.30 0.27
CA VAL A 57 -9.72 4.10 0.65
C VAL A 57 -10.94 3.90 -0.26
N ARG A 58 -11.66 4.99 -0.57
CA ARG A 58 -12.85 4.94 -1.43
C ARG A 58 -12.49 4.55 -2.86
N SER A 59 -11.37 5.05 -3.38
CA SER A 59 -10.90 4.69 -4.72
C SER A 59 -10.56 3.20 -4.81
N ILE A 60 -9.81 2.68 -3.82
CA ILE A 60 -9.44 1.27 -3.77
C ILE A 60 -10.66 0.37 -3.60
N GLN A 61 -11.61 0.72 -2.73
CA GLN A 61 -12.86 -0.03 -2.59
C GLN A 61 -13.59 -0.17 -3.92
N ARG A 62 -13.71 0.93 -4.68
CA ARG A 62 -14.36 0.90 -6.00
C ARG A 62 -13.61 0.05 -7.02
N CYS A 63 -12.28 0.01 -6.96
CA CYS A 63 -11.48 -0.88 -7.82
C CYS A 63 -11.72 -2.35 -7.43
N LEU A 64 -11.72 -2.68 -6.14
CA LEU A 64 -12.01 -4.04 -5.65
C LEU A 64 -13.39 -4.54 -6.09
N ASP A 65 -14.42 -3.69 -5.98
CA ASP A 65 -15.77 -4.01 -6.40
C ASP A 65 -15.86 -4.27 -7.92
N ARG A 66 -15.10 -3.52 -8.73
CA ARG A 66 -15.12 -3.60 -10.21
C ARG A 66 -14.29 -4.74 -10.75
N GLU A 67 -13.05 -4.86 -10.30
CA GLU A 67 -12.03 -5.76 -10.87
C GLU A 67 -12.17 -7.19 -10.33
N TYR A 68 -12.59 -7.34 -9.07
CA TYR A 68 -12.64 -8.64 -8.40
C TYR A 68 -14.06 -9.09 -8.05
N SER A 69 -15.09 -8.33 -8.46
CA SER A 69 -16.49 -8.52 -8.02
C SER A 69 -16.59 -8.71 -6.50
N HIS A 70 -15.71 -8.03 -5.76
CA HIS A 70 -15.46 -8.30 -4.36
C HIS A 70 -15.97 -7.13 -3.53
N ALA A 71 -17.23 -7.23 -3.11
CA ALA A 71 -17.89 -6.22 -2.27
C ALA A 71 -17.27 -6.18 -0.86
N VAL A 72 -16.20 -5.39 -0.71
CA VAL A 72 -15.52 -5.21 0.58
C VAL A 72 -16.08 -3.97 1.28
N ALA A 73 -16.46 -4.12 2.54
CA ALA A 73 -16.89 -2.99 3.36
C ALA A 73 -15.78 -1.93 3.45
N TYR A 74 -16.15 -0.64 3.43
CA TYR A 74 -15.21 0.49 3.46
C TYR A 74 -14.22 0.40 4.63
N THR A 75 -14.70 0.06 5.82
CA THR A 75 -13.88 -0.07 7.03
C THR A 75 -12.88 -1.22 6.92
N THR A 76 -13.24 -2.31 6.25
CA THR A 76 -12.32 -3.42 5.96
C THR A 76 -11.20 -2.96 5.04
N VAL A 77 -11.51 -2.22 3.96
CA VAL A 77 -10.48 -1.64 3.09
C VAL A 77 -9.60 -0.67 3.87
N MET A 78 -10.21 0.23 4.66
CA MET A 78 -9.50 1.20 5.50
C MET A 78 -8.51 0.52 6.46
N SER A 79 -8.95 -0.50 7.19
CA SER A 79 -8.10 -1.24 8.11
C SER A 79 -6.99 -2.00 7.39
N THR A 80 -7.27 -2.62 6.24
CA THR A 80 -6.24 -3.32 5.45
C THR A 80 -5.18 -2.35 4.92
N MET A 81 -5.59 -1.20 4.38
CA MET A 81 -4.66 -0.16 3.94
C MET A 81 -3.84 0.41 5.11
N THR A 82 -4.44 0.52 6.29
CA THR A 82 -3.73 0.95 7.51
C THR A 82 -2.67 -0.08 7.91
N ARG A 83 -2.98 -1.38 7.88
CA ARG A 83 -2.01 -2.45 8.15
C ARG A 83 -0.88 -2.49 7.13
N LEU A 84 -1.17 -2.30 5.84
CA LEU A 84 -0.14 -2.23 4.79
C LEU A 84 0.76 -1.00 4.96
N TRP A 85 0.22 0.11 5.46
CA TRP A 85 1.02 1.24 5.90
C TRP A 85 1.84 0.88 7.14
N GLU A 86 1.26 0.32 8.21
CA GLU A 86 2.02 -0.11 9.41
C GLU A 86 3.15 -1.10 9.10
N LYS A 87 2.95 -1.97 8.10
CA LYS A 87 3.94 -2.91 7.56
C LYS A 87 5.04 -2.25 6.72
N GLY A 88 5.06 -0.93 6.56
CA GLY A 88 6.07 -0.27 5.76
C GLY A 88 5.96 -0.42 4.24
N VAL A 89 4.94 -1.09 3.70
CA VAL A 89 4.76 -1.29 2.23
C VAL A 89 4.14 -0.05 1.59
N LEU A 90 3.22 0.60 2.29
CA LEU A 90 2.56 1.82 1.83
C LEU A 90 3.06 3.06 2.57
N GLY A 91 3.15 4.16 1.84
CA GLY A 91 3.18 5.51 2.40
C GLY A 91 1.77 6.10 2.38
N ARG A 92 1.50 7.07 3.25
CA ARG A 92 0.22 7.81 3.23
C ARG A 92 0.41 9.29 3.47
N ILE A 93 -0.50 10.09 2.93
CA ILE A 93 -0.63 11.52 3.22
C ILE A 93 -2.09 11.82 3.57
N TRP A 94 -2.30 12.85 4.39
CA TRP A 94 -3.65 13.38 4.60
C TRP A 94 -3.98 14.36 3.48
N GLN A 95 -5.06 14.10 2.75
CA GLN A 95 -5.51 14.91 1.62
C GLN A 95 -7.04 14.97 1.61
N ASP A 96 -7.61 16.17 1.54
CA ASP A 96 -9.05 16.41 1.36
C ASP A 96 -9.97 15.65 2.33
N GLY A 97 -9.55 15.56 3.60
CA GLY A 97 -10.34 14.91 4.66
C GLY A 97 -10.20 13.39 4.75
N ALA A 98 -9.30 12.78 3.97
CA ALA A 98 -9.01 11.35 4.02
C ALA A 98 -7.51 11.06 3.87
N TYR A 99 -7.09 9.84 4.21
CA TYR A 99 -5.75 9.37 3.85
C TYR A 99 -5.71 8.88 2.40
N ALA A 100 -4.69 9.32 1.66
CA ALA A 100 -4.32 8.81 0.35
C ALA A 100 -3.01 8.04 0.44
N TYR A 101 -2.99 6.82 -0.09
CA TYR A 101 -1.90 5.86 0.04
C TYR A 101 -1.21 5.62 -1.29
N ALA A 102 0.09 5.33 -1.27
CA ALA A 102 0.84 4.87 -2.44
C ALA A 102 1.87 3.82 -2.02
N PRO A 103 2.24 2.88 -2.91
CA PRO A 103 3.39 2.02 -2.70
C PRO A 103 4.66 2.82 -2.41
N ARG A 104 5.52 2.32 -1.52
CA ARG A 104 6.83 2.92 -1.25
C ARG A 104 7.91 2.47 -2.22
N GLU A 105 7.68 1.34 -2.86
CA GLU A 105 8.55 0.71 -3.85
C GLU A 105 7.68 0.04 -4.92
N SER A 106 8.26 -0.25 -6.08
CA SER A 106 7.62 -1.05 -7.12
C SER A 106 7.42 -2.50 -6.69
N ALA A 107 6.59 -3.24 -7.42
CA ALA A 107 6.39 -4.67 -7.17
C ALA A 107 7.70 -5.46 -7.25
N GLN A 108 8.53 -5.17 -8.26
CA GLN A 108 9.82 -5.84 -8.45
C GLN A 108 10.78 -5.57 -7.29
N GLU A 109 10.93 -4.30 -6.88
CA GLU A 109 11.79 -3.92 -5.75
C GLU A 109 11.33 -4.59 -4.45
N PHE A 110 10.02 -4.68 -4.23
CA PHE A 110 9.45 -5.38 -3.08
C PHE A 110 9.83 -6.87 -3.06
N GLU A 111 9.68 -7.56 -4.19
CA GLU A 111 9.98 -8.98 -4.34
C GLU A 111 11.47 -9.26 -4.17
N ASP A 112 12.33 -8.51 -4.85
CA ASP A 112 13.79 -8.65 -4.77
C ASP A 112 14.26 -8.49 -3.31
N ARG A 113 13.69 -7.51 -2.60
CA ARG A 113 13.97 -7.29 -1.18
C ARG A 113 13.47 -8.43 -0.29
N GLN A 114 12.32 -9.04 -0.59
CA GLN A 114 11.83 -10.20 0.18
C GLN A 114 12.71 -11.44 -0.05
N ILE A 115 13.11 -11.69 -1.30
CA ILE A 115 13.98 -12.81 -1.64
C ILE A 115 15.34 -12.64 -0.97
N ALA A 116 15.91 -11.44 -0.99
CA ALA A 116 17.15 -11.12 -0.29
C ALA A 116 17.03 -11.38 1.22
N ALA A 117 15.96 -10.90 1.85
CA ALA A 117 15.72 -11.11 3.29
C ALA A 117 15.57 -12.61 3.66
N ILE A 118 14.93 -13.42 2.81
CA ILE A 118 14.84 -14.88 3.02
C ILE A 118 16.24 -15.50 2.92
N ARG A 119 17.02 -15.16 1.89
CA ARG A 119 18.37 -15.69 1.69
C ARG A 119 19.28 -15.37 2.89
N GLU A 120 19.23 -14.13 3.38
CA GLU A 120 19.96 -13.69 4.56
C GLU A 120 19.51 -14.44 5.83
N SER A 121 18.21 -14.74 5.97
CA SER A 121 17.68 -15.49 7.12
C SER A 121 18.09 -16.97 7.17
N LEU A 122 18.52 -17.51 6.03
CA LEU A 122 18.94 -18.91 5.87
C LEU A 122 20.47 -19.08 5.86
N SER A 123 21.22 -17.98 5.93
CA SER A 123 22.69 -17.96 5.99
C SER A 123 23.17 -17.95 7.43
#